data_AF-A0A6J7FZQ6-F1
#
_entry.id   AF-A0A6J7FZQ6-F1
#
_cell.length_a   1.000
_cell.length_b   1.000
_cell.length_c   1.000
_cell.angle_alpha   90.00
_cell.angle_beta   90.00
_cell.angle_gamma   90.00
#
_symmetry.space_group_name_H-M   'P 1'
#
loop_
_entity.id
_entity.type
_entity.pdbx_description
1 polymer ?
#
loop_
_entity_poly.entity_id
_entity_poly.type
_entity_poly.pdbx_seq_one_letter_code
_entity_poly.pdbx_strand_id
1 'polypeptide(L)'
;MTFDAPLVAAATIKRAGLDPQACSVDDAVHQLQLAHVLLDGGFDGVATLEEALAGGDHGLGTVDRLDGELVVVDGEPWRVDWHGTAELMPLNTRTPFAIVSTLDSPTVMRLQDVDLHEVKVIIEQLVDDPGAIVSVRIEGSFSRVLVRSVKPQDPPYRTYAEVCAVDEVRWEHMPFYGVFVGFRFPELEPGAAIAGLHLHGLDNLRTTGGHNYEMHIRDAKLSVGITRDVVMHLPDKSMVDLLETPPAIRATQRALLRRGPMTIPEIAANLNIDEIEAENRVSWLGDRGFVEELIGGIGGLGGEPRWRMHLHTHGAKTTPKIKALLDRL
;
A
#
# COMPACT_ATOMS: atom_id res chain seq x y z
N MET A 1 14.58 -28.57 -29.34
CA MET A 1 15.17 -28.11 -28.07
C MET A 1 14.09 -27.34 -27.35
N THR A 2 13.29 -28.10 -26.60
CA THR A 2 12.15 -27.66 -25.80
C THR A 2 12.67 -27.37 -24.40
N PHE A 3 12.46 -26.15 -23.91
CA PHE A 3 12.75 -25.81 -22.51
C PHE A 3 11.51 -26.16 -21.68
N ASP A 4 11.71 -27.08 -20.73
CA ASP A 4 10.70 -27.55 -19.78
C ASP A 4 10.45 -26.49 -18.70
N ALA A 5 9.17 -26.39 -18.32
CA ALA A 5 8.62 -25.44 -17.35
C ALA A 5 8.52 -26.05 -15.92
N PRO A 6 9.61 -26.02 -15.15
CA PRO A 6 9.47 -25.88 -13.70
C PRO A 6 10.37 -24.80 -13.07
N LEU A 7 10.95 -23.89 -13.86
CA LEU A 7 11.91 -22.90 -13.36
C LEU A 7 11.29 -21.59 -12.81
N VAL A 8 10.04 -21.60 -12.35
CA VAL A 8 9.38 -20.40 -11.76
C VAL A 8 8.86 -20.64 -10.33
N ALA A 9 8.99 -21.85 -9.76
CA ALA A 9 8.48 -22.16 -8.42
C ALA A 9 9.56 -22.53 -7.38
N ALA A 10 10.84 -22.22 -7.62
CA ALA A 10 11.90 -22.61 -6.70
C ALA A 10 13.01 -21.54 -6.60
N ALA A 11 12.69 -20.40 -6.00
CA ALA A 11 13.67 -19.61 -5.27
C ALA A 11 13.57 -19.94 -3.77
N THR A 12 13.61 -21.23 -3.43
CA THR A 12 13.80 -21.69 -2.05
C THR A 12 15.24 -21.40 -1.68
N ILE A 13 15.46 -20.34 -0.91
CA ILE A 13 16.75 -20.05 -0.29
C ILE A 13 17.03 -21.17 0.72
N LYS A 14 17.70 -22.22 0.26
CA LYS A 14 18.35 -23.21 1.13
C LYS A 14 19.60 -22.57 1.72
N ARG A 15 19.45 -21.94 2.89
CA ARG A 15 20.55 -21.84 3.87
C ARG A 15 19.99 -21.84 5.30
N ALA A 16 20.33 -22.93 6.00
CA ALA A 16 20.18 -23.23 7.42
C ALA A 16 18.75 -23.43 7.97
N GLY A 17 18.26 -24.68 7.90
CA GLY A 17 17.52 -25.29 9.01
C GLY A 17 16.04 -24.95 9.22
N LEU A 18 15.42 -24.13 8.38
CA LEU A 18 13.97 -23.89 8.45
C LEU A 18 13.25 -24.71 7.37
N ASP A 19 12.39 -25.62 7.81
CA ASP A 19 11.41 -26.30 6.95
C ASP A 19 10.36 -25.25 6.53
N PRO A 20 10.17 -24.95 5.23
CA PRO A 20 9.13 -24.02 4.78
C PRO A 20 7.70 -24.47 5.14
N GLN A 21 7.51 -25.73 5.54
CA GLN A 21 6.22 -26.23 6.05
C GLN A 21 6.02 -25.96 7.55
N ALA A 22 7.04 -25.46 8.25
CA ALA A 22 6.97 -25.07 9.66
C ALA A 22 6.78 -23.55 9.84
N CYS A 23 6.22 -22.85 8.86
CA CYS A 23 5.72 -21.49 9.06
C CYS A 23 4.64 -21.54 10.15
N SER A 24 4.96 -20.97 11.31
CA SER A 24 3.96 -20.72 12.35
C SER A 24 3.03 -19.65 11.80
N VAL A 25 1.78 -20.02 11.51
CA VAL A 25 0.76 -19.05 11.07
C VAL A 25 0.43 -18.07 12.19
N ASP A 26 0.71 -18.44 13.44
CA ASP A 26 0.34 -17.69 14.63
C ASP A 26 1.20 -16.42 14.81
N ASP A 27 2.45 -16.41 14.31
CA ASP A 27 3.40 -15.28 14.41
C ASP A 27 3.63 -14.56 13.05
N ALA A 28 2.78 -14.80 12.06
CA ALA A 28 2.95 -14.20 10.73
C ALA A 28 2.48 -12.73 10.69
N VAL A 29 3.07 -11.95 9.79
CA VAL A 29 2.51 -10.66 9.37
C VAL A 29 1.60 -10.87 8.17
N HIS A 30 0.37 -10.41 8.27
CA HIS A 30 -0.59 -10.46 7.17
C HIS A 30 -0.66 -9.10 6.49
N GLN A 31 -0.47 -9.08 5.17
CA GLN A 31 -0.58 -7.87 4.37
C GLN A 31 -1.62 -8.05 3.28
N LEU A 32 -2.61 -7.15 3.24
CA LEU A 32 -3.53 -7.01 2.13
C LEU A 32 -2.91 -6.13 1.06
N GLN A 33 -2.83 -6.64 -0.18
CA GLN A 33 -2.33 -5.96 -1.37
C GLN A 33 -0.82 -5.66 -1.35
N LEU A 34 -0.24 -5.43 -2.52
CA LEU A 34 1.14 -4.96 -2.66
C LEU A 34 1.24 -3.46 -2.37
N ALA A 35 2.29 -3.03 -1.65
CA ALA A 35 2.49 -1.62 -1.33
C ALA A 35 2.55 -0.72 -2.57
N HIS A 36 3.18 -1.16 -3.66
CA HIS A 36 3.26 -0.33 -4.87
C HIS A 36 1.90 -0.05 -5.51
N VAL A 37 0.93 -0.97 -5.39
CA VAL A 37 -0.42 -0.75 -5.92
C VAL A 37 -1.05 0.44 -5.22
N LEU A 38 -0.94 0.49 -3.89
CA LEU A 38 -1.39 1.64 -3.11
C LEU A 38 -0.62 2.91 -3.53
N LEU A 39 0.72 2.84 -3.58
CA LEU A 39 1.56 4.00 -3.92
C LEU A 39 1.25 4.57 -5.32
N ASP A 40 0.81 3.73 -6.26
CA ASP A 40 0.41 4.12 -7.61
C ASP A 40 -1.03 4.65 -7.73
N GLY A 41 -1.77 4.76 -6.64
CA GLY A 41 -3.14 5.28 -6.62
C GLY A 41 -4.22 4.20 -6.65
N GLY A 42 -3.88 2.94 -6.34
CA GLY A 42 -4.84 1.86 -6.13
C GLY A 42 -5.58 2.02 -4.80
N PHE A 43 -6.43 3.04 -4.70
CA PHE A 43 -7.12 3.41 -3.46
C PHE A 43 -8.52 2.79 -3.31
N ASP A 44 -9.01 2.09 -4.33
CA ASP A 44 -10.28 1.37 -4.22
C ASP A 44 -10.13 0.21 -3.24
N GLY A 45 -11.03 0.14 -2.26
CA GLY A 45 -11.05 -0.91 -1.28
C GLY A 45 -11.33 -2.25 -1.94
N VAL A 46 -10.45 -3.23 -1.72
CA VAL A 46 -10.48 -4.54 -2.39
C VAL A 46 -10.96 -5.66 -1.48
N ALA A 47 -10.93 -5.45 -0.17
CA ALA A 47 -11.44 -6.35 0.85
C ALA A 47 -12.18 -5.54 1.93
N THR A 48 -12.99 -6.23 2.72
CA THR A 48 -13.57 -5.69 3.96
C THR A 48 -12.52 -5.69 5.09
N LEU A 49 -12.74 -4.89 6.14
CA LEU A 49 -11.92 -4.97 7.35
C LEU A 49 -12.07 -6.33 8.03
N GLU A 50 -13.25 -6.96 8.00
CA GLU A 50 -13.41 -8.34 8.51
C GLU A 50 -12.40 -9.31 7.87
N GLU A 51 -12.26 -9.26 6.54
CA GLU A 51 -11.31 -10.09 5.79
C GLU A 51 -9.85 -9.66 6.04
N ALA A 52 -9.58 -8.35 6.02
CA ALA A 52 -8.23 -7.82 6.14
C ALA A 52 -7.61 -8.05 7.54
N LEU A 53 -8.44 -8.08 8.58
CA LEU A 53 -8.02 -8.24 9.98
C LEU A 53 -8.04 -9.71 10.44
N ALA A 54 -8.40 -10.66 9.57
CA ALA A 54 -8.54 -12.07 9.94
C ALA A 54 -7.23 -12.71 10.48
N GLY A 55 -6.08 -12.11 10.20
CA GLY A 55 -4.76 -12.57 10.64
C GLY A 55 -4.12 -11.74 11.75
N GLY A 56 -4.84 -10.82 12.40
CA GLY A 56 -4.22 -10.02 13.46
C GLY A 56 -5.13 -9.02 14.18
N ASP A 57 -4.74 -8.68 15.41
CA ASP A 57 -5.45 -7.77 16.30
C ASP A 57 -4.80 -6.38 16.42
N HIS A 58 -3.63 -6.19 15.82
CA HIS A 58 -2.95 -4.91 15.77
C HIS A 58 -2.39 -4.65 14.38
N GLY A 59 -2.36 -3.39 13.97
CA GLY A 59 -1.92 -3.07 12.63
C GLY A 59 -2.27 -1.67 12.16
N LEU A 60 -2.05 -1.45 10.88
CA LEU A 60 -2.20 -0.15 10.23
C LEU A 60 -2.54 -0.28 8.75
N GLY A 61 -2.93 0.82 8.13
CA GLY A 61 -3.24 0.88 6.71
C GLY A 61 -4.03 2.13 6.38
N THR A 62 -4.96 2.01 5.44
CA THR A 62 -5.94 3.06 5.12
C THR A 62 -7.29 2.41 4.81
N VAL A 63 -8.31 3.21 4.51
CA VAL A 63 -9.61 2.73 4.06
C VAL A 63 -9.86 3.17 2.61
N ASP A 64 -10.99 2.73 2.05
CA ASP A 64 -11.42 3.04 0.69
C ASP A 64 -11.20 4.53 0.34
N ARG A 65 -10.74 4.78 -0.89
CA ARG A 65 -10.42 6.11 -1.42
C ARG A 65 -9.28 6.85 -0.71
N LEU A 66 -8.45 6.14 0.06
CA LEU A 66 -7.40 6.73 0.89
C LEU A 66 -8.00 7.75 1.89
N ASP A 67 -9.18 7.45 2.44
CA ASP A 67 -9.87 8.32 3.39
C ASP A 67 -9.24 8.21 4.78
N GLY A 68 -8.09 8.85 4.96
CA GLY A 68 -7.36 8.90 6.21
C GLY A 68 -6.60 7.63 6.56
N GLU A 69 -6.26 7.48 7.83
CA GLU A 69 -5.33 6.45 8.32
C GLU A 69 -6.08 5.39 9.13
N LEU A 70 -5.89 4.12 8.79
CA LEU A 70 -6.41 2.98 9.56
C LEU A 70 -5.42 2.66 10.69
N VAL A 71 -5.92 2.53 11.92
CA VAL A 71 -5.18 2.11 13.10
C VAL A 71 -5.95 0.97 13.75
N VAL A 72 -5.33 -0.19 13.88
CA VAL A 72 -5.97 -1.37 14.49
C VAL A 72 -5.31 -1.60 15.83
N VAL A 73 -6.12 -1.56 16.89
CA VAL A 73 -5.65 -1.73 18.26
C VAL A 73 -6.59 -2.68 18.98
N ASP A 74 -6.04 -3.78 19.49
CA ASP A 74 -6.77 -4.77 20.29
C ASP A 74 -8.02 -5.33 19.55
N GLY A 75 -7.88 -5.54 18.23
CA GLY A 75 -8.91 -6.04 17.32
C GLY A 75 -9.88 -4.97 16.81
N GLU A 76 -9.79 -3.73 17.30
CA GLU A 76 -10.69 -2.65 16.91
C GLU A 76 -10.07 -1.79 15.80
N PRO A 77 -10.71 -1.68 14.62
CA PRO A 77 -10.24 -0.80 13.56
C PRO A 77 -10.77 0.62 13.71
N TRP A 78 -9.85 1.57 13.84
CA TRP A 78 -10.14 3.00 13.91
C TRP A 78 -9.66 3.70 12.65
N ARG A 79 -10.48 4.58 12.07
CA ARG A 79 -10.05 5.51 11.02
C ARG A 79 -9.78 6.86 11.66
N VAL A 80 -8.59 7.42 11.43
CA VAL A 80 -8.30 8.81 11.75
C VAL A 80 -8.40 9.64 10.47
N ASP A 81 -9.41 10.50 10.42
CA ASP A 81 -9.68 11.34 9.26
C ASP A 81 -8.71 12.53 9.14
N TRP A 82 -8.87 13.33 8.09
CA TRP A 82 -8.04 14.52 7.84
C TRP A 82 -8.32 15.70 8.79
N HIS A 83 -9.38 15.64 9.61
CA HIS A 83 -9.61 16.55 10.73
C HIS A 83 -8.91 16.09 12.02
N GLY A 84 -8.32 14.91 12.01
CA GLY A 84 -7.68 14.29 13.16
C GLY A 84 -8.66 13.64 14.13
N THR A 85 -9.89 13.35 13.68
CA THR A 85 -10.92 12.66 14.45
C THR A 85 -10.78 11.17 14.24
N ALA A 86 -10.72 10.42 15.34
CA ALA A 86 -10.75 8.96 15.30
C ALA A 86 -12.18 8.43 15.39
N GLU A 87 -12.54 7.51 14.50
CA GLU A 87 -13.84 6.84 14.47
C GLU A 87 -13.67 5.33 14.37
N LEU A 88 -14.43 4.59 15.19
CA LEU A 88 -14.47 3.13 15.11
C LEU A 88 -15.20 2.71 13.82
N MET A 89 -14.54 1.89 13.00
CA MET A 89 -15.04 1.49 11.70
C MET A 89 -15.87 0.21 11.78
N PRO A 90 -17.03 0.15 11.10
CA PRO A 90 -17.74 -1.11 10.87
C PRO A 90 -16.85 -2.12 10.13
N LEU A 91 -16.93 -3.41 10.48
CA LEU A 91 -16.09 -4.45 9.85
C LEU A 91 -16.36 -4.65 8.35
N ASN A 92 -17.52 -4.24 7.85
CA ASN A 92 -17.82 -4.26 6.41
C ASN A 92 -17.23 -3.06 5.63
N THR A 93 -16.56 -2.13 6.31
CA THR A 93 -15.79 -1.05 5.67
C THR A 93 -14.76 -1.65 4.74
N ARG A 94 -14.56 -1.04 3.58
CA ARG A 94 -13.62 -1.51 2.57
C ARG A 94 -12.25 -0.88 2.77
N THR A 95 -11.18 -1.64 2.51
CA THR A 95 -9.79 -1.16 2.58
C THR A 95 -8.99 -1.59 1.35
N PRO A 96 -8.15 -0.70 0.79
CA PRO A 96 -7.26 -1.04 -0.32
C PRO A 96 -5.96 -1.70 0.14
N PHE A 97 -5.57 -1.49 1.40
CA PHE A 97 -4.28 -1.90 1.96
C PHE A 97 -4.33 -1.88 3.48
N ALA A 98 -3.87 -2.97 4.08
CA ALA A 98 -3.72 -3.11 5.52
C ALA A 98 -2.57 -4.09 5.83
N ILE A 99 -1.90 -3.86 6.96
CA ILE A 99 -0.92 -4.78 7.54
C ILE A 99 -1.37 -5.06 8.97
N VAL A 100 -1.48 -6.33 9.33
CA VAL A 100 -1.84 -6.79 10.68
C VAL A 100 -1.00 -7.97 11.13
N SER A 101 -0.93 -8.17 12.44
CA SER A 101 -0.35 -9.38 13.05
C SER A 101 -0.94 -9.56 14.46
N THR A 102 -0.45 -10.56 15.19
CA THR A 102 -0.71 -10.76 16.63
C THR A 102 0.64 -10.74 17.37
N LEU A 103 0.71 -10.06 18.53
CA LEU A 103 1.92 -10.02 19.34
C LEU A 103 1.88 -11.13 20.39
N ASP A 104 2.23 -12.34 19.99
CA ASP A 104 2.34 -13.47 20.89
C ASP A 104 3.72 -13.50 21.57
N SER A 105 3.71 -13.42 22.91
CA SER A 105 4.94 -13.41 23.74
C SER A 105 6.01 -12.38 23.31
N PRO A 106 5.65 -11.08 23.18
CA PRO A 106 6.58 -10.08 22.64
C PRO A 106 7.77 -9.85 23.56
N THR A 107 8.89 -9.46 22.98
CA THR A 107 10.00 -8.88 23.74
C THR A 107 9.59 -7.48 24.19
N VAL A 108 9.72 -7.22 25.50
CA VAL A 108 9.26 -5.98 26.12
C VAL A 108 10.44 -5.18 26.65
N MET A 109 10.43 -3.87 26.38
CA MET A 109 11.40 -2.91 26.88
C MET A 109 10.71 -1.64 27.35
N ARG A 110 11.27 -0.97 28.36
CA ARG A 110 10.85 0.38 28.76
C ARG A 110 11.68 1.41 28.01
N LEU A 111 11.00 2.39 27.40
CA LEU A 111 11.59 3.54 26.74
C LEU A 111 11.37 4.78 27.60
N GLN A 112 12.41 5.58 27.81
CA GLN A 112 12.35 6.82 28.59
C GLN A 112 13.18 7.90 27.91
N ASP A 113 12.58 9.07 27.70
CA ASP A 113 13.25 10.24 27.15
C ASP A 113 13.97 9.97 25.81
N VAL A 114 13.25 9.35 24.86
CA VAL A 114 13.77 9.01 23.53
C VAL A 114 12.90 9.55 22.41
N ASP A 115 13.52 9.91 21.29
CA ASP A 115 12.82 10.31 20.08
C ASP A 115 12.59 9.14 19.10
N LEU A 116 11.90 9.42 17.98
CA LEU A 116 11.63 8.42 16.94
C LEU A 116 12.91 7.82 16.32
N HIS A 117 13.98 8.60 16.19
CA HIS A 117 15.23 8.11 15.62
C HIS A 117 15.89 7.09 16.57
N GLU A 118 15.92 7.41 17.87
CA GLU A 118 16.43 6.51 18.90
C GLU A 118 15.57 5.24 18.99
N VAL A 119 14.24 5.34 18.89
CA VAL A 119 13.35 4.17 18.80
C VAL A 119 13.72 3.26 17.62
N LYS A 120 13.98 3.83 16.43
CA LYS A 120 14.42 3.04 15.26
C LYS A 120 15.73 2.31 15.56
N VAL A 121 16.72 3.00 16.14
CA VAL A 121 18.01 2.40 16.51
C VAL A 121 17.84 1.28 17.52
N ILE A 122 17.00 1.48 18.54
CA ILE A 122 16.71 0.47 19.57
C ILE A 122 16.07 -0.78 18.95
N ILE A 123 15.12 -0.62 18.03
CA ILE A 123 14.48 -1.74 17.34
C ILE A 123 15.49 -2.52 16.50
N GLU A 124 16.35 -1.85 15.73
CA GLU A 124 17.39 -2.53 14.93
C GLU A 124 18.38 -3.31 15.83
N GLN A 125 18.74 -2.75 17.00
CA GLN A 125 19.62 -3.41 17.97
C GLN A 125 18.96 -4.58 18.70
N LEU A 126 17.66 -4.52 18.94
CA LEU A 126 16.92 -5.55 19.66
C LEU A 126 16.77 -6.84 18.86
N VAL A 127 16.62 -6.71 17.54
CA VAL A 127 16.29 -7.84 16.65
C VAL A 127 17.55 -8.55 16.16
N ASP A 128 18.67 -7.82 15.96
CA ASP A 128 19.95 -8.33 15.43
C ASP A 128 19.78 -9.22 14.17
N ASP A 129 18.74 -8.94 13.38
CA ASP A 129 18.50 -9.55 12.07
C ASP A 129 17.93 -8.49 11.11
N PRO A 130 18.77 -7.96 10.19
CA PRO A 130 18.34 -6.98 9.20
C PRO A 130 17.22 -7.46 8.28
N GLY A 131 17.04 -8.77 8.09
CA GLY A 131 16.05 -9.37 7.20
C GLY A 131 14.72 -9.71 7.86
N ALA A 132 14.59 -9.55 9.18
CA ALA A 132 13.35 -9.83 9.88
C ALA A 132 12.30 -8.72 9.70
N ILE A 133 11.04 -9.12 9.72
CA ILE A 133 9.89 -8.23 9.87
C ILE A 133 9.62 -8.09 11.37
N VAL A 134 9.41 -6.87 11.80
CA VAL A 134 9.24 -6.54 13.21
C VAL A 134 7.87 -5.92 13.42
N SER A 135 7.01 -6.56 14.21
CA SER A 135 5.80 -5.92 14.72
C SER A 135 6.14 -5.10 15.96
N VAL A 136 5.56 -3.91 16.05
CA VAL A 136 5.89 -2.90 17.06
C VAL A 136 4.61 -2.37 17.70
N ARG A 137 4.57 -2.37 19.04
CA ARG A 137 3.60 -1.62 19.84
C ARG A 137 4.33 -0.76 20.86
N ILE A 138 4.05 0.54 20.89
CA ILE A 138 4.60 1.52 21.84
C ILE A 138 3.44 2.16 22.58
N GLU A 139 3.32 1.92 23.88
CA GLU A 139 2.20 2.40 24.69
C GLU A 139 2.71 3.20 25.89
N GLY A 140 2.20 4.42 26.06
CA GLY A 140 2.61 5.25 27.20
C GLY A 140 2.36 6.73 27.00
N SER A 141 3.30 7.54 27.49
CA SER A 141 3.23 8.99 27.47
C SER A 141 4.34 9.60 26.62
N PHE A 142 3.93 10.57 25.83
CA PHE A 142 4.77 11.27 24.87
C PHE A 142 4.69 12.76 25.20
N SER A 143 5.85 13.42 25.29
CA SER A 143 5.88 14.87 25.49
C SER A 143 5.42 15.62 24.25
N ARG A 144 5.68 15.04 23.07
CA ARG A 144 5.32 15.58 21.77
C ARG A 144 5.11 14.46 20.77
N VAL A 145 4.08 14.60 19.95
CA VAL A 145 3.84 13.75 18.78
C VAL A 145 3.41 14.64 17.63
N LEU A 146 3.97 14.41 16.45
CA LEU A 146 3.47 14.95 15.18
C LEU A 146 2.91 13.79 14.38
N VAL A 147 1.62 13.84 14.07
CA VAL A 147 0.92 12.85 13.25
C VAL A 147 0.34 13.52 12.01
N ARG A 148 -0.03 12.70 11.05
CA ARG A 148 -0.67 13.14 9.82
C ARG A 148 -1.83 12.23 9.42
N SER A 149 -2.68 12.76 8.56
CA SER A 149 -3.66 12.01 7.78
C SER A 149 -3.85 12.67 6.42
N VAL A 150 -4.71 12.11 5.59
CA VAL A 150 -4.96 12.54 4.21
C VAL A 150 -6.45 12.62 3.94
N LYS A 151 -6.86 13.54 3.06
CA LYS A 151 -8.25 13.66 2.61
C LYS A 151 -8.64 12.50 1.70
N PRO A 152 -9.94 12.12 1.66
CA PRO A 152 -10.43 11.14 0.69
C PRO A 152 -10.17 11.63 -0.74
N GLN A 153 -9.85 10.69 -1.63
CA GLN A 153 -9.54 10.94 -3.02
C GLN A 153 -10.72 10.60 -3.93
N ASP A 154 -10.81 11.23 -5.10
CA ASP A 154 -11.77 10.88 -6.14
C ASP A 154 -11.04 10.33 -7.38
N PRO A 155 -11.62 9.34 -8.09
CA PRO A 155 -11.10 8.92 -9.37
C PRO A 155 -11.11 10.06 -10.42
N PRO A 156 -10.14 10.10 -11.35
CA PRO A 156 -8.97 9.22 -11.41
C PRO A 156 -7.93 9.56 -10.34
N TYR A 157 -7.52 8.55 -9.56
CA TYR A 157 -6.70 8.76 -8.38
C TYR A 157 -5.30 9.32 -8.70
N ARG A 158 -4.79 10.10 -7.75
CA ARG A 158 -3.41 10.58 -7.69
C ARG A 158 -2.47 9.50 -7.18
N THR A 159 -1.19 9.58 -7.53
CA THR A 159 -0.20 8.73 -6.83
C THR A 159 -0.14 9.16 -5.37
N TYR A 160 0.26 8.26 -4.49
CA TYR A 160 0.35 8.56 -3.06
C TYR A 160 1.26 9.77 -2.79
N ALA A 161 2.38 9.88 -3.50
CA ALA A 161 3.29 11.03 -3.38
C ALA A 161 2.64 12.36 -3.79
N GLU A 162 1.84 12.38 -4.87
CA GLU A 162 1.08 13.56 -5.29
C GLU A 162 0.01 13.96 -4.26
N VAL A 163 -0.63 12.97 -3.62
CA VAL A 163 -1.60 13.22 -2.55
C VAL A 163 -0.91 13.79 -1.31
N CYS A 164 0.16 13.16 -0.83
CA CYS A 164 0.90 13.64 0.33
C CYS A 164 1.44 15.06 0.16
N ALA A 165 1.83 15.44 -1.07
CA ALA A 165 2.34 16.78 -1.35
C ALA A 165 1.28 17.89 -1.25
N VAL A 166 -0.02 17.56 -1.37
CA VAL A 166 -1.09 18.55 -1.53
C VAL A 166 -2.17 18.46 -0.46
N ASP A 167 -2.53 17.26 -0.04
CA ASP A 167 -3.73 16.99 0.78
C ASP A 167 -3.42 16.37 2.15
N GLU A 168 -2.15 16.15 2.45
CA GLU A 168 -1.72 15.74 3.77
C GLU A 168 -1.95 16.88 4.77
N VAL A 169 -2.55 16.52 5.90
CA VAL A 169 -2.75 17.43 7.03
C VAL A 169 -1.98 16.87 8.21
N ARG A 170 -1.23 17.74 8.89
CA ARG A 170 -0.42 17.39 10.06
C ARG A 170 -0.90 18.15 11.28
N TRP A 171 -0.86 17.51 12.44
CA TRP A 171 -1.13 18.17 13.72
C TRP A 171 -0.23 17.63 14.81
N GLU A 172 0.03 18.52 15.75
CA GLU A 172 0.95 18.30 16.84
C GLU A 172 0.19 18.17 18.16
N HIS A 173 0.55 17.15 18.94
CA HIS A 173 -0.01 16.88 20.26
C HIS A 173 1.08 17.05 21.32
N MET A 174 0.82 17.89 22.31
CA MET A 174 1.72 18.19 23.42
C MET A 174 0.91 18.43 24.71
N PRO A 175 0.74 17.43 25.59
CA PRO A 175 1.24 16.05 25.53
C PRO A 175 0.35 15.11 24.69
N PHE A 176 0.81 13.88 24.48
CA PHE A 176 0.02 12.78 23.93
C PHE A 176 0.10 11.55 24.84
N TYR A 177 -1.03 10.92 25.13
CA TYR A 177 -1.12 9.67 25.89
C TYR A 177 -1.86 8.67 25.04
N GLY A 178 -1.21 7.56 24.70
CA GLY A 178 -1.75 6.70 23.67
C GLY A 178 -0.85 5.52 23.35
N VAL A 179 -1.18 4.94 22.21
CA VAL A 179 -0.50 3.79 21.65
C VAL A 179 -0.13 4.07 20.20
N PHE A 180 1.07 3.65 19.81
CA PHE A 180 1.49 3.51 18.43
C PHE A 180 1.65 2.02 18.11
N VAL A 181 1.15 1.61 16.96
CA VAL A 181 1.28 0.26 16.42
C VAL A 181 1.85 0.33 15.02
N GLY A 182 2.55 -0.71 14.59
CA GLY A 182 3.00 -0.82 13.22
C GLY A 182 4.12 -1.80 13.03
N PHE A 183 4.89 -1.61 11.97
CA PHE A 183 5.81 -2.61 11.48
C PHE A 183 7.11 -1.98 10.99
N ARG A 184 8.22 -2.69 11.18
CA ARG A 184 9.46 -2.46 10.44
C ARG A 184 9.63 -3.59 9.46
N PHE A 185 9.59 -3.26 8.16
CA PHE A 185 9.97 -4.20 7.11
C PHE A 185 11.43 -4.00 6.71
N PRO A 186 12.15 -5.08 6.35
CA PRO A 186 13.45 -4.97 5.71
C PRO A 186 13.31 -4.30 4.33
N GLU A 187 14.43 -3.89 3.76
CA GLU A 187 14.47 -3.57 2.33
C GLU A 187 14.23 -4.85 1.51
N LEU A 188 12.98 -5.04 1.09
CA LEU A 188 12.58 -6.08 0.14
C LEU A 188 12.62 -5.53 -1.29
N GLU A 189 12.45 -6.42 -2.28
CA GLU A 189 12.25 -6.02 -3.68
C GLU A 189 11.24 -4.85 -3.79
N PRO A 190 11.55 -3.81 -4.59
CA PRO A 190 10.75 -2.59 -4.61
C PRO A 190 9.28 -2.86 -4.88
N GLY A 191 8.43 -2.47 -3.93
CA GLY A 191 6.98 -2.44 -4.10
C GLY A 191 6.19 -3.59 -3.48
N ALA A 192 6.84 -4.58 -2.86
CA ALA A 192 6.15 -5.61 -2.09
C ALA A 192 5.58 -5.04 -0.77
N ALA A 193 6.43 -4.37 0.01
CA ALA A 193 6.10 -3.72 1.28
C ALA A 193 6.75 -2.32 1.35
N ILE A 194 6.44 -1.56 2.40
CA ILE A 194 7.07 -0.28 2.70
C ILE A 194 8.24 -0.54 3.66
N ALA A 195 9.47 -0.39 3.19
CA ALA A 195 10.66 -0.63 3.99
C ALA A 195 10.82 0.40 5.13
N GLY A 196 11.43 -0.04 6.24
CA GLY A 196 11.65 0.78 7.43
C GLY A 196 10.46 0.76 8.39
N LEU A 197 10.57 1.54 9.47
CA LEU A 197 9.58 1.62 10.53
C LEU A 197 8.41 2.53 10.12
N HIS A 198 7.22 1.94 10.05
CA HIS A 198 5.95 2.60 9.78
C HIS A 198 5.04 2.42 10.99
N LEU A 199 4.61 3.52 11.60
CA LEU A 199 3.77 3.52 12.79
C LEU A 199 2.53 4.39 12.60
N HIS A 200 1.38 3.89 13.01
CA HIS A 200 0.17 4.69 13.23
C HIS A 200 -0.15 4.71 14.72
N GLY A 201 -0.86 5.74 15.20
CA GLY A 201 -1.18 5.85 16.63
C GLY A 201 -2.56 6.40 16.91
N LEU A 202 -3.00 6.17 18.14
CA LEU A 202 -4.31 6.54 18.66
C LEU A 202 -4.17 6.92 20.13
N ASP A 203 -4.81 8.01 20.53
CA ASP A 203 -4.80 8.44 21.93
C ASP A 203 -5.66 7.50 22.80
N ASN A 204 -5.46 7.59 24.12
CA ASN A 204 -6.16 6.73 25.08
C ASN A 204 -7.68 6.95 25.11
N LEU A 205 -8.15 8.15 24.71
CA LEU A 205 -9.58 8.44 24.64
C LEU A 205 -10.21 7.99 23.33
N ARG A 206 -9.41 7.49 22.37
CA ARG A 206 -9.86 7.08 21.04
C ARG A 206 -10.56 8.22 20.29
N THR A 207 -10.03 9.43 20.43
CA THR A 207 -10.55 10.67 19.83
C THR A 207 -9.66 11.21 18.72
N THR A 208 -8.37 10.91 18.73
CA THR A 208 -7.40 11.44 17.76
C THR A 208 -6.18 10.54 17.61
N GLY A 209 -5.46 10.69 16.50
CA GLY A 209 -4.33 9.82 16.18
C GLY A 209 -3.74 10.12 14.80
N GLY A 210 -3.28 9.10 14.09
CA GLY A 210 -2.88 9.17 12.69
C GLY A 210 -1.56 8.47 12.40
N HIS A 211 -1.03 8.67 11.19
CA HIS A 211 0.29 8.19 10.80
C HIS A 211 1.37 8.99 11.54
N ASN A 212 2.30 8.30 12.19
CA ASN A 212 3.39 8.96 12.92
C ASN A 212 4.37 9.64 11.97
N TYR A 213 4.64 10.91 12.22
CA TYR A 213 5.68 11.65 11.52
C TYR A 213 6.89 11.91 12.44
N GLU A 214 6.63 12.36 13.67
CA GLU A 214 7.63 12.51 14.74
C GLU A 214 7.03 12.08 16.09
N MET A 215 7.88 11.66 17.02
CA MET A 215 7.50 11.47 18.42
C MET A 215 8.68 11.74 19.35
N HIS A 216 8.34 12.16 20.57
CA HIS A 216 9.25 12.18 21.70
C HIS A 216 8.56 11.48 22.88
N ILE A 217 9.09 10.31 23.22
CA ILE A 217 8.61 9.46 24.31
C ILE A 217 9.11 10.03 25.62
N ARG A 218 8.20 10.26 26.56
CA ARG A 218 8.56 10.57 27.95
C ARG A 218 8.77 9.29 28.74
N ASP A 219 7.81 8.38 28.66
CA ASP A 219 7.85 7.07 29.33
C ASP A 219 6.85 6.14 28.63
N ALA A 220 7.33 5.04 28.05
CA ALA A 220 6.48 4.08 27.34
C ALA A 220 7.00 2.65 27.43
N LYS A 221 6.10 1.69 27.21
CA LYS A 221 6.40 0.27 27.01
C LYS A 221 6.49 0.00 25.51
N LEU A 222 7.64 -0.44 25.05
CA LEU A 222 7.85 -1.03 23.73
C LEU A 222 7.61 -2.55 23.83
N SER A 223 6.77 -3.08 22.95
CA SER A 223 6.56 -4.53 22.77
C SER A 223 6.87 -4.86 21.31
N VAL A 224 7.69 -5.87 21.09
CA VAL A 224 8.21 -6.25 19.78
C VAL A 224 7.99 -7.73 19.50
N GLY A 225 7.40 -8.04 18.34
CA GLY A 225 7.32 -9.37 17.76
C GLY A 225 8.25 -9.47 16.55
N ILE A 226 8.89 -10.61 16.36
CA ILE A 226 9.88 -10.82 15.30
C ILE A 226 9.46 -12.02 14.47
N THR A 227 9.29 -11.83 13.17
CA THR A 227 8.94 -12.90 12.24
C THR A 227 9.70 -12.78 10.93
N ARG A 228 9.73 -13.86 10.17
CA ARG A 228 10.19 -13.90 8.78
C ARG A 228 9.08 -14.30 7.82
N ASP A 229 7.89 -14.56 8.35
CA ASP A 229 6.75 -15.02 7.60
C ASP A 229 5.82 -13.84 7.30
N VAL A 230 5.55 -13.64 6.01
CA VAL A 230 4.54 -12.70 5.52
C VAL A 230 3.51 -13.45 4.69
N VAL A 231 2.25 -13.33 5.08
CA VAL A 231 1.11 -13.85 4.31
C VAL A 231 0.51 -12.69 3.53
N MET A 232 0.69 -12.72 2.21
CA MET A 232 0.18 -11.67 1.35
C MET A 232 -1.17 -12.07 0.75
N HIS A 233 -2.20 -11.30 1.08
CA HIS A 233 -3.54 -11.46 0.55
C HIS A 233 -3.70 -10.58 -0.68
N LEU A 234 -3.84 -11.21 -1.85
CA LEU A 234 -4.01 -10.53 -3.13
C LEU A 234 -5.46 -10.71 -3.59
N PRO A 235 -6.17 -9.64 -3.98
CA PRO A 235 -7.56 -9.75 -4.39
C PRO A 235 -7.69 -10.39 -5.78
N ASP A 236 -8.74 -11.19 -5.96
CA ASP A 236 -8.98 -12.04 -7.15
C ASP A 236 -8.93 -11.32 -8.51
N LYS A 237 -9.14 -9.99 -8.55
CA LYS A 237 -9.34 -9.26 -9.81
C LYS A 237 -8.45 -8.03 -10.01
N SER A 238 -7.95 -7.40 -8.95
CA SER A 238 -7.07 -6.24 -9.15
C SER A 238 -5.70 -6.67 -9.67
N MET A 239 -5.30 -7.92 -9.39
CA MET A 239 -3.95 -8.40 -9.64
C MET A 239 -3.63 -8.60 -11.13
N VAL A 240 -4.58 -9.03 -11.96
CA VAL A 240 -4.31 -9.30 -13.39
C VAL A 240 -4.05 -7.98 -14.15
N ASP A 241 -4.88 -6.96 -13.94
CA ASP A 241 -4.71 -5.67 -14.63
C ASP A 241 -3.50 -4.87 -14.09
N LEU A 242 -3.18 -4.99 -12.79
CA LEU A 242 -2.08 -4.25 -12.15
C LEU A 242 -0.70 -4.90 -12.31
N LEU A 243 -0.60 -6.23 -12.26
CA LEU A 243 0.67 -6.94 -12.46
C LEU A 243 1.08 -7.02 -13.93
N GLU A 244 0.11 -7.07 -14.86
CA GLU A 244 0.43 -7.07 -16.29
C GLU A 244 0.79 -5.69 -16.84
N THR A 245 0.38 -4.61 -16.19
CA THR A 245 0.59 -3.24 -16.71
C THR A 245 1.86 -2.62 -16.11
N PRO A 246 2.95 -2.43 -16.89
CA PRO A 246 4.17 -1.82 -16.38
C PRO A 246 3.96 -0.42 -15.78
N PRO A 247 4.75 0.01 -14.78
CA PRO A 247 4.63 1.36 -14.18
C PRO A 247 4.66 2.50 -15.22
N ALA A 248 5.50 2.36 -16.24
CA ALA A 248 5.60 3.30 -17.38
C ALA A 248 4.29 3.43 -18.17
N ILE A 249 3.57 2.32 -18.33
CA ILE A 249 2.25 2.30 -18.97
C ILE A 249 1.22 2.96 -18.07
N ARG A 250 1.21 2.66 -16.76
CA ARG A 250 0.30 3.28 -15.78
C ARG A 250 0.42 4.81 -15.79
N ALA A 251 1.63 5.35 -15.93
CA ALA A 251 1.84 6.80 -16.07
C ALA A 251 1.10 7.38 -17.29
N THR A 252 1.17 6.70 -18.44
CA THR A 252 0.44 7.07 -19.66
C THR A 252 -1.07 6.96 -19.48
N GLN A 253 -1.52 5.90 -18.81
CA GLN A 253 -2.93 5.72 -18.49
C GLN A 253 -3.48 6.88 -17.65
N ARG A 254 -2.77 7.23 -16.58
CA ARG A 254 -3.13 8.34 -15.68
C ARG A 254 -3.17 9.68 -16.41
N ALA A 255 -2.19 9.94 -17.30
CA ALA A 255 -2.16 11.16 -18.09
C ALA A 255 -3.43 11.28 -18.95
N LEU A 256 -3.79 10.24 -19.69
CA LEU A 256 -4.98 10.20 -20.55
C LEU A 256 -6.30 10.30 -19.77
N LEU A 257 -6.37 9.69 -18.58
CA LEU A 257 -7.55 9.80 -17.71
C LEU A 257 -7.73 11.20 -17.14
N ARG A 258 -6.65 11.84 -16.65
CA ARG A 258 -6.73 13.14 -15.97
C ARG A 258 -6.88 14.32 -16.92
N ARG A 259 -6.18 14.28 -18.05
CA ARG A 259 -6.12 15.40 -19.01
C ARG A 259 -7.07 15.23 -20.19
N GLY A 260 -7.72 14.07 -20.29
CA GLY A 260 -8.56 13.72 -21.42
C GLY A 260 -7.73 13.35 -22.66
N PRO A 261 -8.35 13.36 -23.85
CA PRO A 261 -7.69 12.87 -25.05
C PRO A 261 -6.47 13.71 -25.45
N MET A 262 -5.33 13.09 -25.73
CA MET A 262 -4.07 13.78 -26.06
C MET A 262 -3.39 13.20 -27.30
N THR A 263 -2.59 14.00 -28.00
CA THR A 263 -1.69 13.53 -29.08
C THR A 263 -0.42 12.90 -28.50
N ILE A 264 0.35 12.15 -29.30
CA ILE A 264 1.64 11.59 -28.87
C ILE A 264 2.61 12.69 -28.38
N PRO A 265 2.80 13.82 -29.09
CA PRO A 265 3.62 14.92 -28.59
C PRO A 265 3.15 15.50 -27.24
N GLU A 266 1.84 15.63 -27.03
CA GLU A 266 1.27 16.10 -25.76
C GLU A 266 1.56 15.12 -24.61
N ILE A 267 1.48 13.81 -24.87
CA ILE A 267 1.81 12.76 -23.90
C ILE A 267 3.31 12.77 -23.58
N ALA A 268 4.16 12.84 -24.61
CA ALA A 268 5.61 12.87 -24.47
C ALA A 268 6.07 14.06 -23.61
N ALA A 269 5.57 15.26 -23.94
CA ALA A 269 5.84 16.47 -23.16
C ALA A 269 5.30 16.38 -21.72
N ASN A 270 4.12 15.78 -21.52
CA ASN A 270 3.53 15.65 -20.19
C ASN A 270 4.32 14.70 -19.28
N LEU A 271 4.80 13.59 -19.83
CA LEU A 271 5.53 12.56 -19.07
C LEU A 271 7.04 12.78 -19.08
N ASN A 272 7.53 13.82 -19.76
CA ASN A 272 8.94 14.13 -19.95
C ASN A 272 9.71 12.92 -20.53
N ILE A 273 9.16 12.34 -21.60
CA ILE A 273 9.73 11.22 -22.38
C ILE A 273 9.80 11.62 -23.85
N ASP A 274 10.48 10.83 -24.68
CA ASP A 274 10.45 11.04 -26.13
C ASP A 274 9.15 10.51 -26.78
N GLU A 275 8.87 10.99 -27.99
CA GLU A 275 7.65 10.65 -28.72
C GLU A 275 7.59 9.16 -29.12
N ILE A 276 8.73 8.51 -29.37
CA ILE A 276 8.78 7.08 -29.71
C ILE A 276 8.37 6.25 -28.49
N GLU A 277 8.86 6.62 -27.31
CA GLU A 277 8.45 5.98 -26.07
C GLU A 277 6.97 6.21 -25.78
N ALA A 278 6.47 7.44 -25.93
CA ALA A 278 5.05 7.74 -25.78
C ALA A 278 4.17 6.92 -26.74
N GLU A 279 4.56 6.81 -28.01
CA GLU A 279 3.89 6.00 -29.02
C GLU A 279 3.87 4.51 -28.65
N ASN A 280 5.01 3.95 -28.22
CA ASN A 280 5.10 2.56 -27.77
C ASN A 280 4.18 2.27 -26.58
N ARG A 281 4.10 3.20 -25.61
CA ARG A 281 3.24 3.05 -24.44
C ARG A 281 1.76 3.14 -24.80
N VAL A 282 1.38 4.03 -25.71
CA VAL A 282 0.01 4.14 -26.24
C VAL A 282 -0.36 2.92 -27.07
N SER A 283 0.55 2.41 -27.91
CA SER A 283 0.36 1.20 -28.70
C SER A 283 0.13 -0.03 -27.80
N TRP A 284 0.92 -0.17 -26.73
CA TRP A 284 0.72 -1.24 -25.74
C TRP A 284 -0.70 -1.22 -25.14
N LEU A 285 -1.22 -0.02 -24.87
CA LEU A 285 -2.59 0.18 -24.36
C LEU A 285 -3.63 -0.15 -25.43
N GLY A 286 -3.40 0.24 -26.68
CA GLY A 286 -4.28 -0.02 -27.81
C GLY A 286 -4.41 -1.51 -28.11
N ASP A 287 -3.29 -2.24 -28.10
CA ASP A 287 -3.23 -3.70 -28.30
C ASP A 287 -4.08 -4.49 -27.29
N ARG A 288 -4.34 -3.89 -26.12
CA ARG A 288 -5.14 -4.46 -25.03
C ARG A 288 -6.53 -3.85 -24.90
N GLY A 289 -6.90 -2.93 -25.80
CA GLY A 289 -8.22 -2.31 -25.85
C GLY A 289 -8.47 -1.21 -24.81
N PHE A 290 -7.41 -0.70 -24.15
CA PHE A 290 -7.53 0.33 -23.14
C PHE A 290 -7.64 1.75 -23.73
N VAL A 291 -7.17 1.98 -24.95
CA VAL A 291 -7.28 3.30 -25.60
C VAL A 291 -7.92 3.21 -26.98
N GLU A 292 -8.68 4.24 -27.33
CA GLU A 292 -9.22 4.43 -28.67
C GLU A 292 -8.61 5.69 -29.28
N GLU A 293 -8.21 5.58 -30.54
CA GLU A 293 -7.81 6.70 -31.37
C GLU A 293 -9.05 7.49 -31.81
N LEU A 294 -9.16 8.73 -31.36
CA LEU A 294 -10.13 9.69 -31.86
C LEU A 294 -9.55 10.33 -33.13
N ILE A 295 -10.08 9.92 -34.27
CA ILE A 295 -9.79 10.58 -35.54
C ILE A 295 -10.47 11.96 -35.52
N GLY A 296 -9.72 13.02 -35.86
CA GLY A 296 -10.09 14.41 -35.58
C GLY A 296 -11.47 14.90 -36.07
N GLY A 297 -12.23 15.46 -35.12
CA GLY A 297 -13.13 16.61 -35.26
C GLY A 297 -14.50 16.42 -35.91
N ILE A 298 -15.52 17.15 -35.42
CA ILE A 298 -16.80 17.36 -36.12
C ILE A 298 -16.47 17.88 -37.53
N GLY A 299 -16.60 17.03 -38.54
CA GLY A 299 -16.40 17.40 -39.95
C GLY A 299 -15.11 16.90 -40.64
N GLY A 300 -14.32 15.99 -40.06
CA GLY A 300 -13.36 15.18 -40.83
C GLY A 300 -12.21 15.94 -41.54
N LEU A 301 -11.68 17.00 -40.93
CA LEU A 301 -10.48 17.69 -41.41
C LEU A 301 -9.28 17.32 -40.54
N GLY A 302 -8.21 16.83 -41.19
CA GLY A 302 -7.05 16.16 -40.60
C GLY A 302 -6.31 16.93 -39.51
N GLY A 303 -6.58 16.57 -38.26
CA GLY A 303 -5.73 16.86 -37.10
C GLY A 303 -4.91 15.63 -36.70
N GLU A 304 -3.85 15.83 -35.92
CA GLU A 304 -3.14 14.73 -35.28
C GLU A 304 -4.13 13.88 -34.45
N PRO A 305 -3.99 12.54 -34.46
CA PRO A 305 -4.92 11.71 -33.72
C PRO A 305 -4.82 12.00 -32.22
N ARG A 306 -5.90 11.73 -31.49
CA ARG A 306 -5.93 11.90 -30.02
C ARG A 306 -6.37 10.62 -29.38
N TRP A 307 -5.64 10.14 -28.40
CA TRP A 307 -5.95 8.88 -27.73
C TRP A 307 -6.79 9.15 -26.51
N ARG A 308 -7.88 8.42 -26.33
CA ARG A 308 -8.74 8.47 -25.14
C ARG A 308 -8.65 7.16 -24.39
N MET A 309 -8.54 7.21 -23.06
CA MET A 309 -8.67 6.03 -22.21
C MET A 309 -10.12 5.54 -22.17
N HIS A 310 -10.30 4.23 -22.32
CA HIS A 310 -11.54 3.52 -22.04
C HIS A 310 -11.37 2.75 -20.73
N LEU A 311 -12.18 3.12 -19.74
CA LEU A 311 -12.29 2.34 -18.52
C LEU A 311 -13.21 1.15 -18.81
N HIS A 312 -12.66 -0.07 -18.79
CA HIS A 312 -13.51 -1.25 -18.73
C HIS A 312 -14.29 -1.21 -17.41
N THR A 313 -15.62 -1.29 -17.48
CA THR A 313 -16.43 -1.48 -16.28
C THR A 313 -16.00 -2.76 -15.59
N HIS A 314 -15.82 -2.69 -14.26
CA HIS A 314 -15.59 -3.85 -13.40
C HIS A 314 -16.53 -5.00 -13.80
N GLY A 315 -15.97 -6.10 -14.32
CA GLY A 315 -16.72 -7.29 -14.72
C GLY A 315 -17.01 -7.50 -16.21
N ALA A 316 -16.52 -6.67 -17.14
CA ALA A 316 -16.74 -6.88 -18.57
C ALA A 316 -15.52 -7.47 -19.30
N LYS A 317 -15.59 -8.79 -19.53
CA LYS A 317 -14.86 -9.63 -20.52
C LYS A 317 -13.49 -10.19 -20.10
N THR A 318 -13.47 -11.45 -19.71
CA THR A 318 -12.39 -12.36 -20.05
C THR A 318 -12.27 -12.45 -21.57
N THR A 319 -11.19 -11.91 -22.13
CA THR A 319 -10.82 -12.10 -23.53
C THR A 319 -10.61 -13.60 -23.81
N PRO A 320 -11.00 -14.15 -24.98
CA PRO A 320 -10.87 -15.58 -25.28
C PRO A 320 -9.45 -16.17 -25.08
N LYS A 321 -8.42 -15.32 -25.19
CA LYS A 321 -7.02 -15.69 -24.96
C LYS A 321 -6.71 -16.05 -23.50
N ILE A 322 -7.32 -15.38 -22.52
CA ILE A 322 -7.07 -15.65 -21.09
C ILE A 322 -7.80 -16.93 -20.65
N LYS A 323 -9.03 -17.13 -21.15
CA LYS A 323 -9.77 -18.38 -20.92
C LYS A 323 -9.00 -19.60 -21.46
N ALA A 324 -8.42 -19.49 -22.65
CA ALA A 324 -7.59 -20.55 -23.24
C ALA A 324 -6.25 -20.81 -22.50
N LEU A 325 -5.77 -19.84 -21.72
CA LEU A 325 -4.57 -19.99 -20.90
C LEU A 325 -4.90 -20.69 -19.56
N LEU A 326 -6.04 -20.36 -18.97
CA LEU A 326 -6.53 -20.94 -17.71
C LEU A 326 -7.08 -22.37 -17.89
N ASP A 327 -7.71 -22.69 -19.02
CA ASP A 327 -8.20 -24.04 -19.33
C ASP A 327 -7.05 -25.04 -19.64
N ARG A 328 -5.79 -24.61 -19.61
CA ARG A 328 -4.58 -25.42 -19.86
C ARG A 328 -3.67 -25.61 -18.63
N LEU A 329 -4.05 -25.04 -17.48
CA LEU A 329 -3.49 -25.33 -16.17
C LEU A 329 -4.41 -26.31 -15.43
#